data_AF-A0A258F5E6-F1
#
_entry.id   AF-A0A258F5E6-F1
#
_cell.length_a   1.000
_cell.length_b   1.000
_cell.length_c   1.000
_cell.angle_alpha   90.00
_cell.angle_beta   90.00
_cell.angle_gamma   90.00
#
_symmetry.space_group_name_H-M   'P 1'
#
loop_
_entity.id
_entity.type
_entity.pdbx_description
1 polymer ?
#
loop_
_entity_poly.entity_id
_entity_poly.type
_entity_poly.pdbx_seq_one_letter_code
_entity_poly.pdbx_strand_id
1 'polypeptide(L)'
;MKPSVSAYQIEESEILRKAYQLLAYFLANEQIAKIAHPDKSGDPLKSLDARFLFQETSTLLLEVAILFRSIDDQLKRSTNSEKYLKKVASTNERYGFDMFDKLSIRKCCNKIIHATIFEPRVVEGFGAHTKDLAAFYGDDDKKIVWHHLSGDIRIAGTYNDNDWAYLISIPEFVEALAYLLGNSIGDHG
;
A
#
# COMPACT_ATOMS: atom_id res chain seq x y z
N MET A 1 22.20 -2.64 39.44
CA MET A 1 21.12 -3.03 38.50
C MET A 1 21.27 -2.23 37.23
N LYS A 2 21.54 -2.85 36.08
CA LYS A 2 21.43 -2.16 34.79
C LYS A 2 19.94 -1.94 34.52
N PRO A 3 19.48 -0.73 34.17
CA PRO A 3 18.10 -0.56 33.75
C PRO A 3 17.88 -1.43 32.52
N SER A 4 16.98 -2.40 32.59
CA SER A 4 16.49 -3.07 31.39
C SER A 4 15.72 -2.01 30.63
N VAL A 5 16.32 -1.47 29.57
CA VAL A 5 15.60 -0.68 28.58
C VAL A 5 14.52 -1.62 28.06
N SER A 6 13.29 -1.40 28.51
CA SER A 6 12.10 -2.00 27.94
C SER A 6 12.17 -1.70 26.44
N ALA A 7 12.53 -2.70 25.65
CA ALA A 7 12.62 -2.54 24.21
C ALA A 7 11.22 -2.15 23.75
N TYR A 8 11.12 -1.00 23.09
CA TYR A 8 9.86 -0.55 22.50
C TYR A 8 9.37 -1.64 21.55
N GLN A 9 8.34 -2.36 21.99
CA GLN A 9 7.76 -3.47 21.25
C GLN A 9 6.74 -2.86 20.28
N ILE A 10 7.12 -2.77 19.01
CA ILE A 10 6.19 -2.37 17.96
C ILE A 10 5.13 -3.45 17.90
N GLU A 11 3.87 -3.05 18.07
CA GLU A 11 2.76 -4.00 18.01
C GLU A 11 2.44 -4.33 16.55
N GLU A 12 2.26 -5.62 16.25
CA GLU A 12 1.83 -6.11 14.94
C GLU A 12 0.52 -5.44 14.49
N SER A 13 -0.36 -5.16 15.45
CA SER A 13 -1.64 -4.46 15.27
C SER A 13 -1.46 -3.08 14.61
N GLU A 14 -0.40 -2.35 14.94
CA GLU A 14 -0.16 -1.01 14.41
C GLU A 14 0.25 -1.05 12.94
N ILE A 15 1.08 -2.03 12.56
CA ILE A 15 1.47 -2.26 11.17
C ILE A 15 0.24 -2.60 10.35
N LEU A 16 -0.59 -3.53 10.84
CA LEU A 16 -1.80 -3.96 10.15
C LEU A 16 -2.83 -2.83 10.03
N ARG A 17 -2.97 -2.00 11.07
CA ARG A 17 -3.84 -0.82 11.05
C ARG A 17 -3.42 0.18 9.97
N LYS A 18 -2.13 0.49 9.87
CA LYS A 18 -1.60 1.40 8.84
C LYS A 18 -1.68 0.81 7.45
N ALA A 19 -1.40 -0.49 7.30
CA ALA A 19 -1.56 -1.21 6.04
C ALA A 19 -3.02 -1.20 5.55
N TYR A 20 -3.97 -1.40 6.47
CA TYR A 20 -5.40 -1.27 6.19
C TYR A 20 -5.79 0.16 5.79
N GLN A 21 -5.29 1.18 6.50
CA GLN A 21 -5.52 2.59 6.14
C GLN A 21 -5.00 2.90 4.73
N LEU A 22 -3.80 2.43 4.39
CA LEU A 22 -3.23 2.58 3.05
C LEU A 22 -4.16 1.97 1.99
N LEU A 23 -4.59 0.72 2.18
CA LEU A 23 -5.53 0.06 1.25
C LEU A 23 -6.84 0.85 1.12
N ALA A 24 -7.37 1.34 2.24
CA ALA A 24 -8.62 2.11 2.26
C ALA A 24 -8.50 3.42 1.44
N TYR A 25 -7.35 4.09 1.43
CA TYR A 25 -7.15 5.27 0.59
C TYR A 25 -7.28 4.98 -0.91
N PHE A 26 -6.74 3.85 -1.37
CA PHE A 26 -6.85 3.45 -2.78
C PHE A 26 -8.31 3.15 -3.16
N LEU A 27 -9.01 2.39 -2.32
CA LEU A 27 -10.43 2.06 -2.54
C LEU A 27 -11.34 3.29 -2.45
N ALA A 28 -11.07 4.19 -1.49
CA ALA A 28 -11.83 5.42 -1.34
C ALA A 28 -11.63 6.38 -2.51
N ASN A 29 -10.40 6.48 -3.06
CA ASN A 29 -10.13 7.34 -4.21
C ASN A 29 -10.94 6.94 -5.44
N GLU A 30 -11.10 5.63 -5.71
CA GLU A 30 -11.97 5.17 -6.81
C GLU A 30 -13.41 5.67 -6.63
N GLN A 31 -13.96 5.54 -5.42
CA GLN A 31 -15.32 5.99 -5.13
C GLN A 31 -15.46 7.52 -5.22
N ILE A 32 -14.46 8.26 -4.72
CA ILE A 32 -14.43 9.72 -4.84
C ILE A 32 -14.38 10.14 -6.30
N ALA A 33 -13.52 9.53 -7.11
CA ALA A 33 -13.36 9.84 -8.53
C ALA A 33 -14.62 9.54 -9.36
N LYS A 34 -15.40 8.54 -8.94
CA LYS A 34 -16.70 8.21 -9.55
C LYS A 34 -17.79 9.25 -9.25
N ILE A 35 -17.59 10.09 -8.23
CA ILE A 35 -18.56 11.11 -7.76
C ILE A 35 -18.12 12.53 -8.14
N ALA A 36 -16.82 12.82 -8.04
CA ALA A 36 -16.23 14.11 -8.34
C ALA A 36 -16.29 14.40 -9.85
N HIS A 37 -16.78 15.57 -10.26
CA HIS A 37 -16.89 15.84 -11.69
C HIS A 37 -15.49 16.10 -12.29
N PRO A 38 -14.98 15.27 -13.22
CA PRO A 38 -13.59 15.35 -13.65
C PRO A 38 -13.25 16.67 -14.36
N ASP A 39 -14.19 17.21 -15.14
CA ASP A 39 -13.97 18.44 -15.93
C ASP A 39 -14.37 19.73 -15.21
N LYS A 40 -14.95 19.65 -14.01
CA LYS A 40 -15.40 20.85 -13.29
C LYS A 40 -14.24 21.43 -12.49
N SER A 41 -13.61 22.48 -13.03
CA SER A 41 -12.62 23.25 -12.29
C SER A 41 -13.24 23.78 -10.98
N GLY A 42 -12.69 23.37 -9.84
CA GLY A 42 -13.20 23.77 -8.52
C GLY A 42 -14.15 22.77 -7.85
N ASP A 43 -14.29 21.53 -8.33
CA ASP A 43 -14.93 20.48 -7.54
C ASP A 43 -14.16 20.26 -6.22
N PRO A 44 -14.78 20.45 -5.04
CA PRO A 44 -14.09 20.37 -3.75
C PRO A 44 -13.44 19.00 -3.52
N LEU A 45 -14.05 17.91 -3.96
CA LEU A 45 -13.51 16.57 -3.78
C LEU A 45 -12.22 16.38 -4.59
N LYS A 46 -12.22 16.84 -5.85
CA LYS A 46 -11.01 16.83 -6.69
C LYS A 46 -9.88 17.65 -6.08
N SER A 47 -10.20 18.76 -5.43
CA SER A 47 -9.21 19.61 -4.77
C SER A 47 -8.58 18.95 -3.53
N LEU A 48 -9.35 18.14 -2.79
CA LEU A 48 -8.85 17.39 -1.64
C LEU A 48 -7.91 16.27 -2.09
N ASP A 49 -8.30 15.51 -3.12
CA ASP A 49 -7.48 14.45 -3.70
C ASP A 49 -6.13 14.98 -4.18
N ALA A 50 -6.14 16.06 -4.98
CA ALA A 50 -4.92 16.68 -5.49
C ALA A 50 -4.00 17.21 -4.37
N ARG A 51 -4.57 17.58 -3.22
CA ARG A 51 -3.83 18.16 -2.10
C ARG A 51 -3.24 17.11 -1.17
N PHE A 52 -3.96 16.03 -0.88
CA PHE A 52 -3.59 15.14 0.22
C PHE A 52 -3.25 13.72 -0.23
N LEU A 53 -3.92 13.18 -1.25
CA LEU A 53 -3.88 11.74 -1.54
C LEU A 53 -2.46 11.21 -1.76
N PHE A 54 -1.67 11.92 -2.58
CA PHE A 54 -0.30 11.51 -2.89
C PHE A 54 0.60 11.51 -1.64
N GLN A 55 0.52 12.58 -0.85
CA GLN A 55 1.34 12.73 0.35
C GLN A 55 0.97 11.68 1.40
N GLU A 56 -0.33 11.45 1.62
CA GLU A 56 -0.84 10.49 2.60
C GLU A 56 -0.48 9.05 2.22
N THR A 57 -0.70 8.65 0.96
CA THR A 57 -0.38 7.29 0.49
C THR A 57 1.13 7.01 0.53
N SER A 58 1.96 7.97 0.14
CA SER A 58 3.43 7.83 0.21
C SER A 58 3.92 7.76 1.65
N THR A 59 3.37 8.60 2.54
CA THR A 59 3.72 8.60 3.96
C THR A 59 3.35 7.27 4.61
N LEU A 60 2.12 6.80 4.41
CA LEU A 60 1.66 5.53 4.96
C LEU A 60 2.46 4.33 4.43
N LEU A 61 2.77 4.29 3.13
CA LEU A 61 3.60 3.22 2.57
C LEU A 61 4.99 3.19 3.23
N LEU A 62 5.62 4.34 3.41
CA LEU A 62 6.92 4.46 4.06
C LEU A 62 6.86 4.06 5.54
N GLU A 63 5.85 4.53 6.28
CA GLU A 63 5.66 4.17 7.69
C GLU A 63 5.47 2.66 7.87
N VAL A 64 4.62 2.03 7.04
CA VAL A 64 4.41 0.58 7.07
C VAL A 64 5.72 -0.16 6.81
N ALA A 65 6.51 0.27 5.82
CA ALA A 65 7.80 -0.35 5.51
C ALA A 65 8.82 -0.22 6.66
N ILE A 66 8.90 0.95 7.30
CA ILE A 66 9.80 1.19 8.44
C ILE A 66 9.40 0.33 9.65
N LEU A 67 8.12 0.33 10.00
CA LEU A 67 7.61 -0.43 11.13
C LEU A 67 7.80 -1.93 10.89
N PHE A 68 7.49 -2.41 9.68
CA PHE A 68 7.72 -3.81 9.32
C PHE A 68 9.21 -4.19 9.37
N ARG A 69 10.11 -3.36 8.85
CA ARG A 69 11.55 -3.65 8.92
C ARG A 69 12.06 -3.72 10.36
N SER A 70 11.53 -2.87 11.22
CA SER A 70 11.86 -2.85 12.64
C SER A 70 11.39 -4.14 13.33
N ILE A 71 10.14 -4.56 13.12
CA ILE A 71 9.62 -5.80 13.73
C ILE A 71 10.27 -7.06 13.13
N ASP A 72 10.57 -7.07 11.83
CA ASP A 72 11.29 -8.17 11.16
C ASP A 72 12.67 -8.39 11.77
N ASP A 73 13.40 -7.31 12.10
CA ASP A 73 14.70 -7.43 12.80
C ASP A 73 14.55 -7.90 14.26
N GLN A 74 13.48 -7.53 14.95
CA GLN A 74 13.17 -7.99 16.31
C GLN A 74 12.78 -9.47 16.34
N LEU A 75 11.83 -9.90 15.50
CA LEU A 75 11.31 -11.27 15.46
C LEU A 75 12.39 -12.28 15.05
N LYS A 76 13.31 -11.91 14.14
CA LYS A 76 14.47 -12.74 13.78
C LYS A 76 15.42 -13.02 14.93
N ARG A 77 15.45 -12.14 15.94
CA ARG A 77 16.31 -12.29 17.13
C ARG A 77 15.54 -12.81 18.34
N SER A 78 14.23 -13.08 18.18
CA SER A 78 13.38 -13.58 19.25
C SER A 78 13.55 -15.10 19.46
N THR A 79 13.00 -15.60 20.56
CA THR A 79 12.89 -17.04 20.85
C THR A 79 12.02 -17.78 19.82
N ASN A 80 11.13 -17.08 19.12
CA ASN A 80 10.23 -17.62 18.09
C ASN A 80 10.78 -17.45 16.66
N SER A 81 12.07 -17.11 16.51
CA SER A 81 12.70 -16.80 15.23
C SER A 81 12.52 -17.90 14.18
N GLU A 82 12.65 -19.17 14.53
CA GLU A 82 12.48 -20.27 13.58
C GLU A 82 11.06 -20.34 13.00
N LYS A 83 10.03 -20.24 13.85
CA LYS A 83 8.62 -20.20 13.42
C LYS A 83 8.35 -18.98 12.53
N TYR A 84 8.90 -17.82 12.91
CA TYR A 84 8.80 -16.59 12.13
C TYR A 84 9.45 -16.74 10.75
N LEU A 85 10.68 -17.26 10.68
CA LEU A 85 11.41 -17.43 9.42
C LEU A 85 10.70 -18.39 8.45
N LYS A 86 10.12 -19.49 8.97
CA LYS A 86 9.27 -20.38 8.16
C LYS A 86 8.05 -19.65 7.58
N LYS A 87 7.42 -18.78 8.38
CA LYS A 87 6.29 -17.97 7.92
C LYS A 87 6.71 -16.95 6.87
N VAL A 88 7.85 -16.28 7.05
CA VAL A 88 8.44 -15.36 6.05
C VAL A 88 8.75 -16.09 4.74
N ALA A 89 9.30 -17.30 4.80
CA ALA A 89 9.56 -18.11 3.60
C ALA A 89 8.26 -18.42 2.85
N SER A 90 7.24 -18.93 3.55
CA SER A 90 5.90 -19.19 3.00
C SER A 90 5.27 -17.93 2.38
N THR A 91 5.37 -16.77 3.06
CA THR A 91 4.89 -15.49 2.53
C THR A 91 5.59 -15.12 1.22
N ASN A 92 6.92 -15.26 1.13
CA ASN A 92 7.67 -14.92 -0.09
C ASN A 92 7.45 -15.93 -1.24
N GLU A 93 7.04 -17.16 -0.93
CA GLU A 93 6.65 -18.14 -1.94
C GLU A 93 5.28 -17.82 -2.53
N ARG A 94 4.34 -17.36 -1.68
CA ARG A 94 2.96 -17.04 -2.05
C ARG A 94 2.80 -15.69 -2.74
N TYR A 95 3.56 -14.67 -2.32
CA TYR A 95 3.41 -13.30 -2.79
C TYR A 95 4.69 -12.82 -3.50
N GLY A 96 4.54 -12.20 -4.67
CA GLY A 96 5.62 -11.50 -5.37
C GLY A 96 5.40 -10.00 -5.28
N PHE A 97 6.37 -9.25 -4.75
CA PHE A 97 6.19 -7.81 -4.49
C PHE A 97 6.66 -6.89 -5.61
N ASP A 98 6.92 -7.45 -6.80
CA ASP A 98 7.14 -6.70 -8.02
C ASP A 98 6.55 -7.48 -9.21
N MET A 99 6.09 -6.72 -10.22
CA MET A 99 5.46 -7.28 -11.42
C MET A 99 6.48 -8.02 -12.32
N PHE A 100 7.78 -7.74 -12.17
CA PHE A 100 8.83 -8.25 -13.06
C PHE A 100 9.85 -9.15 -12.36
N ASP A 101 10.06 -8.99 -11.06
CA ASP A 101 11.00 -9.80 -10.26
C ASP A 101 10.37 -10.28 -8.94
N LYS A 102 10.81 -11.44 -8.43
CA LYS A 102 10.39 -11.93 -7.11
C LYS A 102 11.18 -11.22 -6.01
N LEU A 103 10.75 -10.01 -5.66
CA LEU A 103 11.20 -9.37 -4.42
C LEU A 103 10.64 -10.12 -3.22
N SER A 104 11.46 -10.31 -2.18
CA SER A 104 10.97 -10.73 -0.87
C SER A 104 10.38 -9.54 -0.11
N ILE A 105 9.52 -9.79 0.87
CA ILE A 105 8.87 -8.72 1.65
C ILE A 105 9.89 -7.77 2.29
N ARG A 106 11.01 -8.31 2.81
CA ARG A 106 12.11 -7.50 3.35
C ARG A 106 12.77 -6.63 2.29
N LYS A 107 13.02 -7.19 1.09
CA LYS A 107 13.62 -6.43 -0.02
C LYS A 107 12.67 -5.33 -0.50
N CYS A 108 11.38 -5.63 -0.63
CA CYS A 108 10.34 -4.66 -0.96
C CYS A 108 10.34 -3.48 0.03
N CYS A 109 10.27 -3.75 1.34
CA CYS A 109 10.33 -2.68 2.34
C CYS A 109 11.65 -1.90 2.31
N ASN A 110 12.79 -2.56 2.09
CA ASN A 110 14.06 -1.85 1.91
C ASN A 110 14.03 -0.92 0.68
N LYS A 111 13.43 -1.35 -0.43
CA LYS A 111 13.29 -0.51 -1.63
C LYS A 111 12.37 0.67 -1.38
N ILE A 112 11.24 0.47 -0.69
CA ILE A 112 10.35 1.56 -0.26
C ILE A 112 11.12 2.59 0.58
N ILE A 113 11.87 2.15 1.60
CA ILE A 113 12.61 3.04 2.52
C ILE A 113 13.66 3.89 1.79
N HIS A 114 14.27 3.35 0.74
CA HIS A 114 15.32 4.01 -0.02
C HIS A 114 14.83 4.61 -1.34
N ALA A 115 13.53 4.62 -1.60
CA ALA A 115 12.98 5.23 -2.79
C ALA A 115 13.10 6.75 -2.72
N THR A 116 13.52 7.36 -3.83
CA THR A 116 13.51 8.82 -4.02
C THR A 116 12.31 9.27 -4.83
N ILE A 117 11.66 8.34 -5.53
CA ILE A 117 10.48 8.57 -6.36
C ILE A 117 9.38 7.64 -5.88
N PHE A 118 8.19 8.21 -5.66
CA PHE A 118 6.94 7.51 -5.43
C PHE A 118 5.94 8.04 -6.46
N GLU A 119 5.39 7.16 -7.29
CA GLU A 119 4.47 7.51 -8.37
C GLU A 119 3.28 6.55 -8.34
N PRO A 120 2.18 6.89 -7.65
CA PRO A 120 0.94 6.14 -7.72
C PRO A 120 0.44 6.06 -9.16
N ARG A 121 0.10 4.84 -9.61
CA ARG A 121 -0.41 4.63 -10.95
C ARG A 121 -1.87 5.03 -11.00
N VAL A 122 -2.20 5.86 -11.99
CA VAL A 122 -3.56 6.31 -12.27
C VAL A 122 -4.09 5.54 -13.49
N VAL A 123 -5.33 5.09 -13.43
CA VAL A 123 -6.03 4.37 -14.50
C VAL A 123 -7.38 4.99 -14.77
N GLU A 124 -7.91 4.76 -15.96
CA GLU A 124 -9.28 5.12 -16.32
C GLU A 124 -10.28 4.21 -15.60
N GLY A 125 -11.33 4.80 -15.04
CA GLY A 125 -12.37 4.08 -14.33
C GLY A 125 -13.29 3.30 -15.26
N PHE A 126 -13.71 2.12 -14.83
CA PHE A 126 -14.65 1.28 -15.57
C PHE A 126 -16.10 1.61 -15.18
N GLY A 127 -16.95 1.88 -16.17
CA GLY A 127 -18.39 2.06 -16.00
C GLY A 127 -18.85 3.52 -16.04
N ALA A 128 -20.15 3.71 -15.80
CA ALA A 128 -20.77 5.04 -15.81
C ALA A 128 -20.35 5.86 -14.57
N HIS A 129 -19.99 7.12 -14.81
CA HIS A 129 -19.77 8.09 -13.75
C HIS A 129 -21.12 8.46 -13.11
N THR A 130 -21.17 8.74 -11.80
CA THR A 130 -22.47 9.01 -11.12
C THR A 130 -23.21 10.25 -11.63
N LYS A 131 -22.49 11.20 -12.24
CA LYS A 131 -23.07 12.42 -12.84
C LYS A 131 -23.41 12.26 -14.33
N ASP A 132 -23.23 11.07 -14.89
CA ASP A 132 -23.56 10.75 -16.28
C ASP A 132 -25.08 10.47 -16.40
N LEU A 133 -25.87 11.55 -16.44
CA LEU A 133 -27.32 11.46 -16.62
C LEU A 133 -27.69 10.76 -17.93
N ALA A 134 -26.88 10.91 -18.99
CA ALA A 134 -27.12 10.27 -20.30
C ALA A 134 -27.03 8.74 -20.17
N ALA A 135 -26.04 8.22 -19.45
CA ALA A 135 -25.94 6.78 -19.13
C ALA A 135 -27.14 6.26 -18.32
N PHE A 136 -27.74 7.07 -17.44
CA PHE A 136 -28.96 6.68 -16.70
C PHE A 136 -30.21 6.62 -17.59
N TYR A 137 -30.26 7.38 -18.69
CA TYR A 137 -31.37 7.41 -19.63
C TYR A 137 -31.15 6.51 -20.86
N GLY A 138 -30.04 5.76 -20.91
CA GLY A 138 -29.73 4.83 -22.01
C GLY A 138 -29.25 5.52 -23.29
N ASP A 139 -28.77 6.76 -23.18
CA ASP A 139 -28.24 7.55 -24.29
C ASP A 139 -26.70 7.43 -24.30
N ASP A 140 -26.14 6.96 -25.41
CA ASP A 140 -24.75 6.45 -25.51
C ASP A 140 -23.70 7.57 -25.65
N ASP A 141 -24.14 8.82 -25.86
CA ASP A 141 -23.29 9.82 -26.50
C ASP A 141 -22.35 10.62 -25.58
N LYS A 142 -22.35 10.42 -24.25
CA LYS A 142 -21.37 11.09 -23.35
C LYS A 142 -20.97 10.30 -22.12
N LYS A 143 -20.08 9.32 -22.30
CA LYS A 143 -19.40 8.70 -21.17
C LYS A 143 -18.39 9.68 -20.55
N ILE A 144 -18.67 10.17 -19.34
CA ILE A 144 -17.69 10.97 -18.59
C ILE A 144 -16.49 10.08 -18.27
N VAL A 145 -15.31 10.45 -18.78
CA VAL A 145 -14.05 9.76 -18.48
C VAL A 145 -13.53 10.24 -17.13
N TRP A 146 -13.35 9.33 -16.20
CA TRP A 146 -12.83 9.60 -14.85
C TRP A 146 -11.64 8.68 -14.56
N HIS A 147 -10.76 9.12 -13.66
CA HIS A 147 -9.51 8.43 -13.37
C HIS A 147 -9.34 8.22 -11.87
N HIS A 148 -8.75 7.10 -11.47
CA HIS A 148 -8.47 6.78 -10.08
C HIS A 148 -7.14 6.03 -9.93
N LEU A 149 -6.69 5.88 -8.68
CA LEU A 149 -5.53 5.07 -8.36
C LEU A 149 -5.79 3.59 -8.67
N SER A 150 -4.86 2.93 -9.35
CA SER A 150 -5.01 1.51 -9.76
C SER A 150 -4.85 0.51 -8.63
N GLY A 151 -4.28 0.94 -7.50
CA GLY A 151 -3.75 0.03 -6.48
C GLY A 151 -2.24 -0.19 -6.58
N ASP A 152 -1.57 0.36 -7.60
CA ASP A 152 -0.12 0.21 -7.76
C ASP A 152 0.63 1.51 -7.47
N ILE A 153 1.83 1.39 -6.89
CA ILE A 153 2.78 2.50 -6.74
C ILE A 153 4.09 2.11 -7.40
N ARG A 154 4.54 2.91 -8.36
CA ARG A 154 5.91 2.84 -8.87
C ARG A 154 6.84 3.49 -7.85
N ILE A 155 7.88 2.76 -7.46
CA ILE A 155 8.98 3.30 -6.67
C ILE A 155 10.27 3.24 -7.47
N ALA A 156 11.12 4.24 -7.31
CA ALA A 156 12.45 4.25 -7.93
C ALA A 156 13.49 4.94 -7.05
N GLY A 157 14.75 4.61 -7.30
CA GLY A 157 15.91 5.21 -6.64
C GLY A 157 17.21 4.68 -7.22
N THR A 158 18.33 5.04 -6.57
CA THR A 158 19.68 4.70 -7.03
C THR A 158 20.45 4.00 -5.92
N TYR A 159 21.23 2.97 -6.24
CA TYR A 159 22.12 2.29 -5.30
C TYR A 159 23.43 1.89 -6.00
N ASN A 160 24.58 2.30 -5.46
CA ASN A 160 25.90 2.10 -6.06
C ASN A 160 25.91 2.47 -7.56
N ASP A 161 25.45 3.68 -7.89
CA ASP A 161 25.34 4.20 -9.26
C ASP A 161 24.44 3.40 -10.22
N ASN A 162 23.64 2.46 -9.70
CA ASN A 162 22.66 1.72 -10.47
C ASN A 162 21.25 2.16 -10.11
N ASP A 163 20.53 2.65 -11.11
CA ASP A 163 19.12 2.99 -10.98
C ASP A 163 18.26 1.72 -10.91
N TRP A 164 17.20 1.79 -10.13
CA TRP A 164 16.21 0.72 -10.03
C TRP A 164 14.82 1.32 -9.99
N ALA A 165 13.85 0.57 -10.51
CA ALA A 165 12.43 0.90 -10.44
C ALA A 165 11.63 -0.40 -10.25
N TYR A 166 10.59 -0.34 -9.43
CA TYR A 166 9.66 -1.45 -9.19
C TYR A 166 8.22 -0.93 -9.20
N LEU A 167 7.28 -1.80 -9.56
CA LEU A 167 5.86 -1.52 -9.46
C LEU A 167 5.26 -2.40 -8.36
N ILE A 168 4.86 -1.77 -7.26
CA ILE A 168 4.35 -2.46 -6.07
C ILE A 168 2.83 -2.44 -6.12
N SER A 169 2.22 -3.63 -6.09
CA SER A 169 0.78 -3.79 -5.85
C SER A 169 0.47 -3.61 -4.35
N ILE A 170 -0.26 -2.55 -4.00
CA ILE A 170 -0.65 -2.26 -2.62
C ILE A 170 -1.57 -3.36 -2.05
N PRO A 171 -2.60 -3.85 -2.77
CA PRO A 171 -3.41 -4.96 -2.29
C PRO A 171 -2.58 -6.21 -1.93
N GLU A 172 -1.67 -6.64 -2.81
CA GLU A 172 -0.83 -7.83 -2.56
C GLU A 172 0.15 -7.59 -1.41
N PHE A 173 0.74 -6.39 -1.32
CA PHE A 173 1.63 -6.03 -0.22
C PHE A 173 0.91 -6.05 1.14
N VAL A 174 -0.29 -5.49 1.20
CA VAL A 174 -1.13 -5.48 2.42
C VAL A 174 -1.60 -6.88 2.78
N GLU A 175 -2.04 -7.69 1.80
CA GLU A 175 -2.44 -9.08 2.04
C GLU A 175 -1.28 -9.91 2.60
N ALA A 176 -0.07 -9.74 2.06
CA ALA A 176 1.10 -10.45 2.55
C ALA A 176 1.47 -10.07 3.99
N LEU A 177 1.36 -8.79 4.36
CA LEU A 177 1.55 -8.34 5.74
C LEU A 177 0.48 -8.94 6.67
N ALA A 178 -0.78 -8.94 6.23
CA ALA A 178 -1.88 -9.57 6.97
C ALA A 178 -1.67 -11.08 7.13
N TYR A 179 -1.22 -11.77 6.10
CA TYR A 179 -0.90 -13.19 6.19
C TYR A 179 0.27 -13.44 7.15
N LEU A 180 1.34 -12.64 7.05
CA LEU A 180 2.55 -12.79 7.86
C LEU A 180 2.33 -12.45 9.33
N LEU A 181 1.53 -11.43 9.65
CA LEU A 181 1.33 -10.93 11.03
C LEU A 181 -0.03 -11.31 11.64
N GLY A 182 -1.07 -11.52 10.84
CA GLY A 182 -2.46 -11.63 11.29
C GLY A 182 -2.89 -12.93 11.99
N ASN A 183 -1.99 -13.91 12.17
CA ASN A 183 -2.34 -15.15 12.88
C ASN A 183 -2.22 -15.05 14.41
N SER A 184 -2.03 -13.85 14.94
CA SER A 184 -2.11 -13.57 16.39
C SER A 184 -3.57 -13.40 16.87
N ILE A 185 -4.55 -13.37 15.97
CA ILE A 185 -5.98 -13.08 16.26
C ILE A 185 -6.83 -14.37 16.40
N GLY A 186 -6.22 -15.57 16.32
CA GLY A 186 -6.95 -16.85 16.30
C GLY A 186 -6.66 -17.87 17.42
N ASP A 187 -5.66 -17.65 18.28
CA ASP A 187 -5.29 -18.58 19.36
C ASP A 187 -5.84 -18.13 20.74
N HIS A 188 -7.12 -17.74 20.78
CA HIS A 188 -7.89 -17.77 22.02
C HIS A 188 -8.74 -19.05 22.01
N GLY A 189 -8.08 -20.15 22.40
CA GLY A 189 -8.75 -21.36 22.87
C GLY A 189 -9.42 -21.13 24.23
#